data_AF-A0A380FN42-F1
#
_entry.id   AF-A0A380FN42-F1
#
_cell.length_a   1.000
_cell.length_b   1.000
_cell.length_c   1.000
_cell.angle_alpha   90.00
_cell.angle_beta   90.00
_cell.angle_gamma   90.00
#
_symmetry.space_group_name_H-M   'P 1'
#
loop_
_entity.id
_entity.type
_entity.pdbx_description
1 polymer ?
#
loop_
_entity_poly.entity_id
_entity_poly.type
_entity_poly.pdbx_seq_one_letter_code
_entity_poly.pdbx_strand_id
1 'polypeptide(L)' 'MAGMHNIITFNQLNKDETEIESVSVLPDAQSAQQLLDMGVEAGMNSTFDNLEKLVKTL' A
#
# COMPACT_ATOMS: atom_id res chain seq x y z
N MET A 1 9.79 20.59 -3.99
CA MET A 1 9.92 19.22 -4.52
C MET A 1 8.56 18.57 -4.40
N ALA A 2 7.95 18.18 -5.51
CA ALA A 2 6.71 17.40 -5.44
C ALA A 2 7.09 15.97 -5.03
N GLY A 3 6.95 15.66 -3.75
CA GLY A 3 7.17 14.33 -3.20
C GLY A 3 5.92 13.47 -3.35
N MET A 4 6.09 12.15 -3.21
CA MET A 4 4.97 11.22 -3.13
C MET A 4 4.16 11.47 -1.85
N HIS A 5 2.84 11.59 -1.98
CA HIS A 5 1.93 11.66 -0.85
C HIS A 5 1.15 10.35 -0.73
N ASN A 6 1.33 9.64 0.39
CA ASN A 6 0.61 8.39 0.65
C ASN A 6 -0.53 8.64 1.63
N ILE A 7 -1.69 8.11 1.31
CA ILE A 7 -2.88 8.09 2.15
C ILE A 7 -3.17 6.63 2.45
N ILE A 8 -3.22 6.27 3.73
CA ILE A 8 -3.56 4.92 4.18
C ILE A 8 -4.81 5.03 5.04
N THR A 9 -5.86 4.34 4.63
CA THR A 9 -7.15 4.30 5.31
C THR A 9 -7.36 2.90 5.89
N PHE A 10 -7.81 2.85 7.14
CA PHE A 10 -8.18 1.61 7.82
C PHE A 10 -9.69 1.62 8.03
N ASN A 11 -10.39 0.72 7.36
CA ASN A 11 -11.82 0.54 7.53
C ASN A 11 -12.07 -0.75 8.29
N GLN A 12 -12.86 -0.69 9.36
CA GLN A 12 -13.31 -1.90 10.03
C GLN A 12 -14.38 -2.58 9.16
N LEU A 13 -14.06 -3.74 8.58
CA LEU A 13 -15.03 -4.55 7.83
C LEU A 13 -15.99 -5.24 8.80
N ASN A 14 -15.44 -5.85 9.85
CA ASN A 14 -16.20 -6.49 10.93
C ASN A 14 -15.33 -6.62 12.20
N LYS A 15 -15.73 -7.46 13.16
CA LYS A 15 -15.00 -7.61 14.43
C LYS A 15 -13.60 -8.20 14.27
N ASP A 16 -13.39 -9.00 13.23
CA ASP A 16 -12.20 -9.82 13.04
C ASP A 16 -11.39 -9.42 11.79
N GLU A 17 -11.96 -8.58 10.91
CA GLU A 17 -11.34 -8.15 9.65
C GLU A 17 -11.25 -6.64 9.51
N THR A 18 -10.12 -6.16 8.98
CA THR A 18 -9.85 -4.76 8.65
C THR A 18 -9.49 -4.66 7.16
N GLU A 19 -10.16 -3.77 6.45
CA GLU A 19 -9.78 -3.38 5.09
C GLU A 19 -8.75 -2.25 5.18
N ILE A 20 -7.66 -2.39 4.41
CA ILE A 20 -6.62 -1.37 4.31
C ILE A 20 -6.61 -0.86 2.86
N GLU A 21 -6.91 0.41 2.68
CA GLU A 21 -6.80 1.09 1.39
C GLU A 21 -5.56 1.98 1.41
N SER A 22 -4.69 1.84 0.41
CA SER A 22 -3.48 2.65 0.26
C SER A 22 -3.48 3.36 -1.08
N VAL A 23 -3.49 4.70 -1.05
CA VAL A 23 -3.46 5.56 -2.23
C VAL A 23 -2.16 6.36 -2.25
N SER A 24 -1.37 6.18 -3.30
CA SER A 24 -0.15 6.94 -3.54
C SER A 24 -0.38 7.99 -4.62
N VAL A 25 -0.35 9.26 -4.22
CA VAL A 25 -0.43 10.40 -5.15
C VAL A 25 0.98 10.78 -5.57
N LEU A 26 1.24 10.63 -6.86
CA LEU A 26 2.52 10.90 -7.50
C LEU A 26 2.53 12.27 -8.18
N PRO A 27 3.72 12.88 -8.34
CA PRO A 27 3.84 14.23 -8.87
C PRO A 27 3.41 14.34 -10.35
N ASP A 28 3.60 13.27 -11.12
CA ASP A 28 3.24 13.19 -12.53
C ASP A 28 3.04 11.74 -12.98
N ALA A 29 2.46 11.57 -14.18
CA ALA A 29 2.16 10.27 -14.76
C ALA A 29 3.43 9.45 -15.09
N GLN A 30 4.55 10.11 -15.42
CA GLN A 30 5.79 9.43 -15.75
C GLN A 30 6.38 8.73 -14.52
N SER A 31 6.34 9.42 -13.37
CA SER A 31 6.77 8.87 -12.08
C SER A 31 5.90 7.67 -11.68
N ALA A 32 4.58 7.74 -11.92
CA ALA A 32 3.68 6.62 -11.69
C ALA A 32 4.01 5.43 -12.58
N GLN A 33 4.22 5.65 -13.89
CA GLN A 33 4.57 4.59 -14.82
C GLN A 33 5.91 3.94 -14.45
N GLN A 34 6.91 4.72 -14.05
CA GLN A 34 8.20 4.18 -13.64
C GLN A 34 8.07 3.23 -12.44
N LEU A 35 7.20 3.53 -11.47
CA LEU A 35 6.95 2.62 -10.35
C LEU A 35 6.29 1.32 -10.79
N LEU A 36 5.35 1.38 -11.73
CA LEU A 36 4.74 0.19 -12.33
C LEU A 36 5.78 -0.66 -13.06
N ASP A 37 6.63 -0.02 -13.88
CA ASP A 37 7.69 -0.70 -14.63
C ASP A 37 8.73 -1.35 -13.70
N MET A 38 8.94 -0.77 -12.52
CA MET A 38 9.79 -1.33 -11.47
C MET A 38 9.12 -2.47 -10.67
N GLY A 39 7.86 -2.78 -10.95
CA GLY A 39 7.12 -3.85 -10.27
C GLY A 39 6.72 -3.51 -8.84
N VAL A 40 6.40 -2.23 -8.56
CA VAL A 40 6.01 -1.75 -7.22
C VAL A 40 4.88 -2.60 -6.60
N GLU A 41 3.97 -3.12 -7.43
CA GLU A 41 2.85 -3.96 -7.02
C GLU A 41 3.30 -5.22 -6.26
N ALA A 42 4.38 -5.87 -6.70
CA ALA A 42 4.92 -7.04 -6.02
C ALA A 42 5.47 -6.67 -4.63
N GLY A 43 6.14 -5.52 -4.53
CA GLY A 43 6.62 -4.98 -3.25
C GLY A 43 5.47 -4.65 -2.30
N MET A 44 4.40 -4.02 -2.81
CA MET A 44 3.20 -3.70 -2.04
C MET A 44 2.52 -4.97 -1.51
N ASN A 45 2.29 -5.97 -2.38
CA ASN A 45 1.67 -7.24 -1.97
C ASN A 45 2.51 -7.97 -0.90
N SER A 46 3.84 -8.02 -1.08
CA SER A 46 4.72 -8.65 -0.08
C SER A 46 4.69 -7.93 1.28
N THR A 47 4.42 -6.62 1.29
CA THR A 47 4.27 -5.85 2.53
C THR A 47 3.01 -6.27 3.27
N PHE A 48 1.89 -6.45 2.57
CA PHE A 48 0.66 -6.95 3.16
C PHE A 48 0.79 -8.39 3.67
N ASP A 49 1.47 -9.27 2.92
CA ASP A 49 1.75 -10.65 3.37
C ASP A 49 2.55 -10.66 4.69
N ASN A 50 3.55 -9.78 4.80
CA ASN A 50 4.37 -9.68 6.00
C ASN A 50 3.60 -9.06 7.17
N LEU A 51 2.73 -8.09 6.90
CA LEU A 51 1.83 -7.51 7.91
C LEU A 51 0.87 -8.56 8.45
N GLU A 52 0.27 -9.37 7.58
CA GLU A 52 -0.63 -10.45 7.99
C GLU A 52 0.09 -11.47 8.89
N LYS A 53 1.32 -11.86 8.52
CA LYS A 53 2.14 -12.75 9.36
C LYS A 53 2.42 -12.13 10.73
N LEU A 54 2.80 -10.85 10.77
CA LEU A 54 3.12 -10.15 12.02
C LEU A 54 1.93 -10.13 12.96
N VAL A 55 0.75 -9.75 12.47
CA VAL A 55 -0.47 -9.65 13.29
C VAL A 55 -0.93 -11.02 13.79
N LYS A 56 -0.75 -12.10 13.02
CA LYS A 56 -1.05 -13.48 13.47
C LYS A 56 -0.11 -14.01 14.55
N THR A 57 1.08 -13.40 14.71
CA THR A 57 2.07 -13.81 15.71
C THR A 57 1.99 -13.04 17.02
N LEU A 58 1.11 -12.04 17.11
CA LEU A 58 0.81 -11.26 18.31
C LEU A 58 -0.41 -11.84 19.03
#